data_AF-A0A183CHF5-F1
#
_entry.id   AF-A0A183CHF5-F1
#
_cell.length_a   1.000
_cell.length_b   1.000
_cell.length_c   1.000
_cell.angle_alpha   90.00
_cell.angle_beta   90.00
_cell.angle_gamma   90.00
#
_symmetry.space_group_name_H-M   'P 1'
#
loop_
_entity.id
_entity.type
_entity.pdbx_description
1 polymer ?
#
loop_
_entity_poly.entity_id
_entity_poly.type
_entity_poly.pdbx_seq_one_letter_code
_entity_poly.pdbx_strand_id
1 'polypeptide(L)'
;MLAHLYLQIGDKAKSRAYHGKYQLFMEDFKSLFYKKEHGIWYDYNMDSGTLNEAFYGSAAMPLFVRCYDTIDLGTAERMFQRLEQFDKQHKLLGHPFGVPVSITVNSSQQWDFPNILPPSQHMLIEGLRRSSNRRMEDKAKEMAQKWVSANYNRFQNCLRQMWEKMTADTGTPGSGGEYNVQMGFGWTNGAMLDLLVTYGDVLKLKGVPEIRCGLKDLVQEPEQYPNNVSEYRAQRFMEPRKNPIPLCALAVSDGNQSHHFAAAVC
;
A
#
# COMPACT_ATOMS: atom_id res chain seq x y z
N MET A 1 11.62 -17.85 6.04
CA MET A 1 12.78 -16.97 6.28
C MET A 1 13.85 -17.60 7.17
N LEU A 2 13.55 -17.92 8.43
CA LEU A 2 14.57 -18.44 9.38
C LEU A 2 15.31 -19.68 8.88
N ALA A 3 14.60 -20.66 8.29
CA ALA A 3 15.23 -21.83 7.70
C ALA A 3 16.32 -21.46 6.67
N HIS A 4 16.02 -20.51 5.78
CA HIS A 4 16.96 -20.01 4.78
C HIS A 4 18.17 -19.30 5.42
N LEU A 5 17.96 -18.45 6.42
CA LEU A 5 19.05 -17.74 7.11
C LEU A 5 20.00 -18.72 7.82
N TYR A 6 19.47 -19.73 8.50
CA TYR A 6 20.30 -20.76 9.12
C TYR A 6 21.10 -21.57 8.09
N LEU A 7 20.52 -21.83 6.93
CA LEU A 7 21.23 -22.47 5.83
C LEU A 7 22.41 -21.61 5.33
N GLN A 8 22.24 -20.29 5.21
CA GLN A 8 23.30 -19.38 4.76
C GLN A 8 24.52 -19.37 5.70
N ILE A 9 24.31 -19.57 7.00
CA ILE A 9 25.40 -19.65 7.99
C ILE A 9 25.90 -21.09 8.23
N GLY A 10 25.45 -22.06 7.41
CA GLY A 10 25.88 -23.46 7.48
C GLY A 10 25.19 -24.32 8.54
N ASP A 11 24.26 -23.76 9.33
CA ASP A 11 23.49 -24.51 10.33
C ASP A 11 22.33 -25.28 9.67
N LYS A 12 22.68 -26.39 9.03
CA LYS A 12 21.72 -27.27 8.35
C LYS A 12 20.71 -27.90 9.32
N ALA A 13 21.06 -28.08 10.60
CA ALA A 13 20.18 -28.67 11.59
C ALA A 13 19.03 -27.72 11.94
N LYS A 14 19.34 -26.46 12.29
CA LYS A 14 18.30 -25.45 12.53
C LYS A 14 17.53 -25.12 11.26
N SER A 15 18.19 -25.08 10.10
CA SER A 15 17.50 -24.91 8.82
C SER A 15 16.37 -25.93 8.65
N ARG A 16 16.67 -27.23 8.83
CA ARG A 16 15.65 -28.30 8.75
C ARG A 16 14.57 -28.16 9.82
N ALA A 17 14.95 -27.85 11.05
CA ALA A 17 13.99 -27.69 12.15
C ALA A 17 12.97 -26.57 11.87
N TYR A 18 13.42 -25.39 11.43
CA TYR A 18 12.52 -24.29 11.09
C TYR A 18 11.72 -24.55 9.81
N HIS A 19 12.26 -25.31 8.86
CA HIS A 19 11.48 -25.75 7.70
C HIS A 19 10.34 -26.69 8.11
N GLY A 20 10.60 -27.68 8.98
CA GLY A 20 9.56 -28.56 9.51
C GLY A 20 8.48 -27.81 10.29
N LYS A 21 8.86 -26.82 11.12
CA LYS A 21 7.90 -25.94 11.81
C LYS A 21 7.00 -25.17 10.84
N TYR A 22 7.56 -24.70 9.73
CA TYR A 22 6.80 -24.02 8.69
C TYR A 22 5.81 -24.97 7.99
N GLN A 23 6.20 -26.20 7.69
CA GLN A 23 5.31 -27.19 7.08
C GLN A 23 4.11 -27.51 7.98
N LEU A 24 4.35 -27.76 9.26
CA LEU A 24 3.27 -27.99 10.24
C LEU A 24 2.35 -26.76 10.36
N PHE A 25 2.93 -25.56 10.45
CA PHE A 25 2.14 -24.33 10.48
C PHE A 25 1.26 -24.18 9.23
N MET A 26 1.78 -24.49 8.04
CA MET A 26 1.01 -24.39 6.80
C MET A 26 -0.20 -25.33 6.79
N GLU A 27 -0.04 -26.54 7.30
CA GLU A 27 -1.11 -27.54 7.41
C GLU A 27 -2.20 -27.06 8.37
N ASP A 28 -1.83 -26.62 9.57
CA ASP A 28 -2.75 -26.08 10.58
C ASP A 28 -3.44 -24.78 10.11
N PHE A 29 -2.67 -23.90 9.47
CA PHE A 29 -3.19 -22.63 8.96
C PHE A 29 -4.22 -22.86 7.84
N LYS A 30 -3.97 -23.83 6.97
CA LYS A 30 -4.93 -24.20 5.92
C LYS A 30 -6.14 -24.94 6.52
N SER A 31 -5.97 -25.80 7.51
CA SER A 31 -7.09 -26.56 8.08
C SER A 31 -8.08 -25.67 8.84
N LEU A 32 -7.58 -24.63 9.52
CA LEU A 32 -8.41 -23.75 10.36
C LEU A 32 -9.01 -22.57 9.61
N PHE A 33 -8.23 -21.90 8.76
CA PHE A 33 -8.62 -20.58 8.23
C PHE A 33 -9.10 -20.63 6.77
N TYR A 34 -8.74 -21.66 6.00
CA TYR A 34 -9.07 -21.73 4.57
C TYR A 34 -10.45 -22.34 4.33
N LYS A 35 -11.36 -21.55 3.74
CA LYS A 35 -12.66 -22.05 3.28
C LYS A 35 -12.57 -22.50 1.82
N LYS A 36 -12.57 -23.81 1.58
CA LYS A 36 -12.36 -24.40 0.25
C LYS A 36 -13.36 -23.93 -0.79
N GLU A 37 -14.62 -23.78 -0.41
CA GLU A 37 -15.72 -23.36 -1.30
C GLU A 37 -15.54 -21.92 -1.77
N HIS A 38 -14.93 -21.07 -0.92
CA HIS A 38 -14.69 -19.66 -1.22
C HIS A 38 -13.30 -19.43 -1.81
N GLY A 39 -12.36 -20.35 -1.58
CA GLY A 39 -11.00 -20.25 -2.07
C GLY A 39 -10.16 -19.15 -1.41
N ILE A 40 -10.48 -18.77 -0.17
CA ILE A 40 -9.80 -17.72 0.59
C ILE A 40 -9.68 -18.09 2.07
N TRP A 41 -8.81 -17.38 2.78
CA TRP A 41 -8.65 -17.47 4.23
C TRP A 41 -9.51 -16.44 4.94
N TYR A 42 -10.11 -16.86 6.05
CA TYR A 42 -10.92 -16.05 6.94
C TYR A 42 -10.46 -16.24 8.37
N ASP A 43 -10.71 -15.25 9.23
CA ASP A 43 -10.45 -15.38 10.67
C ASP A 43 -11.37 -16.45 11.27
N TYR A 44 -10.81 -17.29 12.15
CA TYR A 44 -11.54 -18.32 12.86
C TYR A 44 -11.95 -17.84 14.26
N ASN A 45 -13.24 -17.89 14.56
CA ASN A 45 -13.76 -17.59 15.89
C ASN A 45 -13.75 -18.85 16.74
N MET A 46 -12.95 -18.85 17.81
CA MET A 46 -12.79 -20.01 18.71
C MET A 46 -14.02 -20.29 19.57
N ASP A 47 -14.81 -19.27 19.91
CA ASP A 47 -15.98 -19.41 20.78
C ASP A 47 -17.15 -20.03 20.01
N SER A 48 -17.39 -19.59 18.77
CA SER A 48 -18.44 -20.14 17.92
C SER A 48 -17.99 -21.34 17.09
N GLY A 49 -16.68 -21.53 16.94
CA GLY A 49 -16.09 -22.55 16.08
C GLY A 49 -16.30 -22.30 14.58
N THR A 50 -16.56 -21.05 14.18
CA THR A 50 -16.93 -20.68 12.79
C THR A 50 -15.98 -19.66 12.18
N LEU A 51 -15.91 -19.64 10.85
CA LEU A 51 -15.17 -18.62 10.09
C LEU A 51 -15.95 -17.30 10.00
N ASN A 52 -15.24 -16.18 10.11
CA ASN A 52 -15.77 -14.85 9.81
C ASN A 52 -15.62 -14.53 8.32
N GLU A 53 -16.69 -14.69 7.56
CA GLU A 53 -16.65 -14.63 6.10
C GLU A 53 -16.71 -13.21 5.51
N ALA A 54 -16.67 -12.19 6.38
CA ALA A 54 -16.56 -10.79 5.96
C ALA A 54 -15.16 -10.48 5.41
N PHE A 55 -15.08 -9.49 4.52
CA PHE A 55 -13.79 -9.05 3.99
C PHE A 55 -13.04 -8.18 5.01
N TYR A 56 -11.79 -8.57 5.26
CA TYR A 56 -10.76 -7.77 5.90
C TYR A 56 -9.49 -7.84 5.05
N GLY A 57 -8.69 -6.77 5.04
CA GLY A 57 -7.44 -6.68 4.29
C GLY A 57 -6.41 -7.76 4.66
N SER A 58 -6.54 -8.36 5.85
CA SER A 58 -5.79 -9.55 6.27
C SER A 58 -5.94 -10.73 5.32
N ALA A 59 -7.03 -10.81 4.55
CA ALA A 59 -7.25 -11.84 3.54
C ALA A 59 -6.19 -11.80 2.41
N ALA A 60 -5.48 -10.69 2.24
CA ALA A 60 -4.35 -10.60 1.31
C ALA A 60 -3.06 -11.27 1.84
N MET A 61 -2.97 -11.49 3.16
CA MET A 61 -1.75 -11.96 3.82
C MET A 61 -1.25 -13.31 3.26
N PRO A 62 -2.08 -14.36 3.12
CA PRO A 62 -1.60 -15.64 2.58
C PRO A 62 -1.01 -15.49 1.18
N LEU A 63 -1.59 -14.62 0.35
CA LEU A 63 -1.09 -14.33 -0.98
C LEU A 63 0.26 -13.60 -0.93
N PHE A 64 0.37 -12.56 -0.10
CA PHE A 64 1.57 -11.75 0.09
C PHE A 64 2.77 -12.57 0.60
N VAL A 65 2.60 -13.32 1.68
CA VAL A 65 3.67 -14.16 2.26
C VAL A 65 3.88 -15.48 1.51
N ARG A 66 3.07 -15.74 0.48
CA ARG A 66 3.05 -17.01 -0.29
C ARG A 66 2.86 -18.22 0.62
N CYS A 67 1.99 -18.06 1.61
CA CYS A 67 1.62 -19.05 2.60
C CYS A 67 0.44 -19.89 2.11
N TYR A 68 0.61 -20.48 0.93
CA TYR A 68 -0.31 -21.45 0.32
C TYR A 68 0.50 -22.53 -0.38
N ASP A 69 -0.15 -23.64 -0.73
CA ASP A 69 0.50 -24.69 -1.49
C ASP A 69 0.91 -24.14 -2.86
N THR A 70 2.22 -23.94 -3.05
CA THR A 70 2.76 -23.36 -4.29
C THR A 70 2.68 -24.31 -5.47
N ILE A 71 2.38 -25.59 -5.25
CA ILE A 71 2.06 -26.56 -6.31
C ILE A 71 0.63 -26.33 -6.80
N ASP A 72 -0.28 -25.91 -5.93
CA ASP A 72 -1.65 -25.50 -6.31
C ASP A 72 -1.66 -24.08 -6.87
N LEU A 73 -1.30 -23.97 -8.14
CA LEU A 73 -1.37 -22.73 -8.93
C LEU A 73 -2.79 -22.13 -8.99
N GLY A 74 -3.83 -22.90 -8.65
CA GLY A 74 -5.21 -22.43 -8.62
C GLY A 74 -5.56 -21.62 -7.37
N THR A 75 -4.78 -21.72 -6.27
CA THR A 75 -5.12 -21.01 -5.03
C THR A 75 -5.15 -19.50 -5.21
N ALA A 76 -4.09 -18.94 -5.81
CA ALA A 76 -3.98 -17.51 -6.04
C ALA A 76 -5.15 -16.99 -6.91
N GLU A 77 -5.51 -17.74 -7.95
CA GLU A 77 -6.63 -17.42 -8.83
C GLU A 77 -7.98 -17.47 -8.10
N ARG A 78 -8.23 -18.48 -7.25
CA ARG A 78 -9.46 -18.57 -6.45
C ARG A 78 -9.58 -17.42 -5.44
N MET A 79 -8.47 -17.06 -4.78
CA MET A 79 -8.44 -15.89 -3.89
C MET A 79 -8.80 -14.62 -4.64
N PHE A 80 -8.27 -14.45 -5.86
CA PHE A 80 -8.56 -13.29 -6.68
C PHE A 80 -10.01 -13.25 -7.16
N GLN A 81 -10.57 -14.39 -7.57
CA GLN A 81 -11.99 -14.51 -7.91
C GLN A 81 -12.88 -14.14 -6.72
N ARG A 82 -12.49 -14.52 -5.49
CA ARG A 82 -13.23 -14.13 -4.29
C ARG A 82 -13.13 -12.64 -4.00
N LEU A 83 -11.98 -12.02 -4.24
CA LEU A 83 -11.82 -10.56 -4.18
C LEU A 83 -12.73 -9.84 -5.18
N GLU A 84 -12.86 -10.37 -6.41
CA GLU A 84 -13.79 -9.84 -7.42
C GLU A 84 -15.27 -10.01 -7.01
N GLN A 85 -15.61 -11.07 -6.27
CA GLN A 85 -16.95 -11.22 -5.70
C GLN A 85 -17.22 -10.17 -4.63
N PHE A 86 -16.27 -9.93 -3.72
CA PHE A 86 -16.37 -8.86 -2.74
C PHE A 86 -16.49 -7.48 -3.40
N ASP A 87 -15.77 -7.24 -4.49
CA ASP A 87 -15.90 -6.02 -5.27
C ASP A 87 -17.31 -5.85 -5.86
N LYS A 88 -17.88 -6.91 -6.44
CA LYS A 88 -19.26 -6.87 -6.96
C LYS A 88 -20.30 -6.59 -5.88
N GLN A 89 -20.07 -7.06 -4.65
CA GLN A 89 -21.02 -6.92 -3.54
C GLN A 89 -20.86 -5.60 -2.78
N HIS A 90 -19.62 -5.12 -2.63
CA HIS A 90 -19.27 -4.04 -1.71
C HIS A 90 -18.46 -2.90 -2.35
N LYS A 91 -18.21 -2.95 -3.66
CA LYS A 91 -17.42 -1.96 -4.41
C LYS A 91 -15.97 -1.81 -3.92
N LEU A 92 -15.39 -2.90 -3.46
CA LEU A 92 -14.09 -2.95 -2.81
C LEU A 92 -12.91 -2.40 -3.66
N LEU A 93 -12.74 -2.90 -4.89
CA LEU A 93 -11.69 -2.48 -5.84
C LEU A 93 -12.09 -1.23 -6.63
N GLY A 94 -13.40 -0.94 -6.68
CA GLY A 94 -13.98 0.22 -7.33
C GLY A 94 -13.71 1.56 -6.66
N HIS A 95 -13.21 1.59 -5.42
CA HIS A 95 -12.90 2.84 -4.71
C HIS A 95 -11.75 3.62 -5.38
N PRO A 96 -11.86 4.95 -5.55
CA PRO A 96 -10.93 5.74 -6.36
C PRO A 96 -9.52 5.85 -5.77
N PHE A 97 -9.35 5.74 -4.45
CA PHE A 97 -8.06 5.99 -3.80
C PHE A 97 -7.35 4.74 -3.25
N GLY A 98 -8.03 3.59 -3.24
CA GLY A 98 -7.49 2.31 -2.75
C GLY A 98 -8.58 1.41 -2.20
N VAL A 99 -8.19 0.24 -1.71
CA VAL A 99 -9.09 -0.80 -1.19
C VAL A 99 -9.32 -0.55 0.31
N PRO A 100 -10.57 -0.41 0.79
CA PRO A 100 -10.86 -0.33 2.23
C PRO A 100 -10.25 -1.49 3.02
N VAL A 101 -9.84 -1.23 4.26
CA VAL A 101 -9.27 -2.28 5.13
C VAL A 101 -10.31 -3.32 5.56
N SER A 102 -11.59 -2.96 5.63
CA SER A 102 -12.70 -3.88 5.88
C SER A 102 -13.96 -3.40 5.16
N ILE A 103 -14.99 -4.24 5.15
CA ILE A 103 -16.35 -3.87 4.72
C ILE A 103 -17.27 -3.46 5.90
N THR A 104 -16.72 -3.38 7.11
CA THR A 104 -17.47 -3.05 8.33
C THR A 104 -17.82 -1.57 8.33
N VAL A 105 -19.10 -1.25 8.16
CA VAL A 105 -19.64 0.11 8.19
C VAL A 105 -20.16 0.48 9.58
N ASN A 106 -20.43 1.77 9.81
CA ASN A 106 -20.92 2.32 11.08
C ASN A 106 -20.01 2.02 12.28
N SER A 107 -18.72 1.82 12.02
CA SER A 107 -17.67 1.68 13.03
C SER A 107 -17.00 3.02 13.28
N SER A 108 -16.64 3.28 14.54
CA SER A 108 -15.74 4.38 14.91
C SER A 108 -14.27 3.96 14.93
N GLN A 109 -13.97 2.71 14.57
CA GLN A 109 -12.62 2.14 14.62
C GLN A 109 -11.76 2.55 13.42
N GLN A 110 -10.46 2.65 13.66
CA GLN A 110 -9.50 3.04 12.63
C GLN A 110 -9.20 1.95 11.59
N TRP A 111 -9.40 0.68 11.96
CA TRP A 111 -9.16 -0.49 11.10
C TRP A 111 -10.45 -0.95 10.38
N ASP A 112 -11.36 -0.02 10.11
CA ASP A 112 -12.62 -0.29 9.41
C ASP A 112 -12.91 0.68 8.26
N PHE A 113 -13.92 0.38 7.45
CA PHE A 113 -14.43 1.26 6.40
C PHE A 113 -14.75 2.66 6.98
N PRO A 114 -14.38 3.77 6.30
CA PRO A 114 -13.84 3.87 4.94
C PRO A 114 -12.31 3.92 4.86
N ASN A 115 -11.58 3.58 5.93
CA ASN A 115 -10.14 3.76 5.95
C ASN A 115 -9.42 2.78 5.03
N ILE A 116 -8.41 3.30 4.32
CA ILE A 116 -7.41 2.54 3.58
C ILE A 116 -6.09 2.65 4.32
N LEU A 117 -5.45 1.51 4.55
CA LEU A 117 -4.18 1.42 5.24
C LEU A 117 -3.06 1.05 4.26
N PRO A 118 -1.98 1.84 4.17
CA PRO A 118 -0.86 1.60 3.25
C PRO A 118 -0.27 0.19 3.31
N PRO A 119 -0.07 -0.44 4.49
CA PRO A 119 0.39 -1.82 4.54
C PRO A 119 -0.56 -2.79 3.86
N SER A 120 -1.88 -2.63 4.05
CA SER A 120 -2.90 -3.48 3.42
C SER A 120 -2.88 -3.35 1.90
N GLN A 121 -2.74 -2.12 1.38
CA GLN A 121 -2.62 -1.88 -0.05
C GLN A 121 -1.38 -2.57 -0.62
N HIS A 122 -0.24 -2.35 0.03
CA HIS A 122 1.05 -2.89 -0.39
C HIS A 122 1.03 -4.41 -0.41
N MET A 123 0.56 -5.06 0.66
CA MET A 123 0.48 -6.52 0.74
C MET A 123 -0.41 -7.10 -0.35
N LEU A 124 -1.56 -6.49 -0.63
CA LEU A 124 -2.47 -6.93 -1.68
C LEU A 124 -1.85 -6.78 -3.08
N ILE A 125 -1.26 -5.62 -3.38
CA ILE A 125 -0.57 -5.38 -4.66
C ILE A 125 0.57 -6.37 -4.86
N GLU A 126 1.43 -6.53 -3.85
CA GLU A 126 2.61 -7.37 -3.93
C GLU A 126 2.26 -8.86 -4.01
N GLY A 127 1.21 -9.30 -3.29
CA GLY A 127 0.68 -10.65 -3.41
C GLY A 127 0.18 -10.95 -4.83
N LEU A 128 -0.59 -10.03 -5.42
CA LEU A 128 -1.07 -10.18 -6.80
C LEU A 128 0.07 -10.17 -7.81
N ARG A 129 1.07 -9.29 -7.64
CA ARG A 129 2.25 -9.20 -8.52
C ARG A 129 3.09 -10.48 -8.52
N ARG A 130 3.17 -11.18 -7.39
CA ARG A 130 3.99 -12.39 -7.22
C ARG A 130 3.21 -13.70 -7.40
N SER A 131 2.03 -13.62 -8.00
CA SER A 131 1.14 -14.76 -8.23
C SER A 131 1.56 -15.66 -9.39
N SER A 132 2.47 -15.21 -10.26
CA SER A 132 2.77 -15.86 -11.55
C SER A 132 1.54 -16.03 -12.45
N ASN A 133 0.51 -15.20 -12.24
CA ASN A 133 -0.73 -15.19 -13.02
C ASN A 133 -0.88 -13.82 -13.68
N ARG A 134 -0.89 -13.81 -15.01
CA ARG A 134 -0.87 -12.58 -15.79
C ARG A 134 -2.03 -11.63 -15.47
N ARG A 135 -3.23 -12.19 -15.26
CA ARG A 135 -4.45 -11.42 -14.94
C ARG A 135 -4.30 -10.70 -13.60
N MET A 136 -3.73 -11.39 -12.62
CA MET A 136 -3.46 -10.86 -11.28
C MET A 136 -2.32 -9.83 -11.32
N GLU A 137 -1.26 -10.09 -12.09
CA GLU A 137 -0.14 -9.16 -12.28
C GLU A 137 -0.60 -7.84 -12.94
N ASP A 138 -1.46 -7.93 -13.96
CA ASP A 138 -2.03 -6.76 -14.62
C ASP A 138 -2.94 -5.97 -13.64
N LYS A 139 -3.71 -6.68 -12.79
CA LYS A 139 -4.48 -6.03 -11.72
C LYS A 139 -3.58 -5.39 -10.67
N ALA A 140 -2.48 -6.04 -10.27
CA ALA A 140 -1.50 -5.46 -9.34
C ALA A 140 -0.95 -4.14 -9.86
N LYS A 141 -0.62 -4.08 -11.15
CA LYS A 141 -0.15 -2.86 -11.82
C LYS A 141 -1.22 -1.77 -11.83
N GLU A 142 -2.47 -2.11 -12.11
CA GLU A 142 -3.60 -1.16 -12.05
C GLU A 142 -3.77 -0.58 -10.62
N MET A 143 -3.70 -1.45 -9.61
CA MET A 143 -3.82 -1.04 -8.21
C MET A 143 -2.63 -0.18 -7.75
N ALA A 144 -1.40 -0.53 -8.16
CA ALA A 144 -0.21 0.28 -7.92
C ALA A 144 -0.34 1.67 -8.57
N GLN A 145 -0.80 1.71 -9.83
CA GLN A 145 -1.07 2.94 -10.56
C GLN A 145 -2.04 3.85 -9.81
N LYS A 146 -3.17 3.30 -9.35
CA LYS A 146 -4.17 4.04 -8.57
C LYS A 146 -3.59 4.55 -7.25
N TRP A 147 -2.98 3.66 -6.46
CA TRP A 147 -2.45 3.97 -5.13
C TRP A 147 -1.33 5.03 -5.16
N VAL A 148 -0.34 4.85 -6.04
CA VAL A 148 0.80 5.78 -6.16
C VAL A 148 0.32 7.14 -6.64
N SER A 149 -0.60 7.17 -7.61
CA SER A 149 -1.14 8.42 -8.14
C SER A 149 -1.92 9.21 -7.09
N ALA A 150 -2.79 8.52 -6.33
CA ALA A 150 -3.57 9.11 -5.24
C ALA A 150 -2.65 9.79 -4.20
N ASN A 151 -1.67 9.05 -3.72
CA ASN A 151 -0.72 9.54 -2.72
C ASN A 151 0.15 10.68 -3.27
N TYR A 152 0.64 10.54 -4.51
CA TYR A 152 1.43 11.58 -5.17
C TYR A 152 0.63 12.87 -5.34
N ASN A 153 -0.62 12.79 -5.79
CA ASN A 153 -1.49 13.96 -5.95
C ASN A 153 -1.69 14.67 -4.61
N ARG A 154 -2.02 13.91 -3.55
CA ARG A 154 -2.21 14.46 -2.21
C ARG A 154 -0.94 15.14 -1.71
N PHE A 155 0.19 14.47 -1.87
CA PHE A 155 1.49 14.99 -1.48
C PHE A 155 1.79 16.31 -2.20
N GLN A 156 1.56 16.39 -3.51
CA GLN A 156 1.87 17.59 -4.28
C GLN A 156 0.94 18.78 -3.98
N ASN A 157 -0.34 18.52 -3.75
CA ASN A 157 -1.35 19.57 -3.63
C ASN A 157 -1.66 20.00 -2.17
N CYS A 158 -1.29 19.19 -1.17
CA CYS A 158 -1.54 19.48 0.24
C CYS A 158 -0.23 19.82 0.99
N LEU A 159 -0.12 19.46 2.28
CA LEU A 159 1.04 19.71 3.17
C LEU A 159 2.40 19.11 2.74
N ARG A 160 2.51 18.41 1.61
CA ARG A 160 3.71 17.61 1.25
C ARG A 160 4.06 16.58 2.31
N GLN A 161 3.03 15.88 2.78
CA GLN A 161 3.13 14.89 3.85
C GLN A 161 2.29 13.67 3.49
N MET A 162 2.82 12.51 3.87
CA MET A 162 2.17 11.21 3.68
C MET A 162 1.41 10.85 4.95
N TRP A 163 0.22 10.29 4.80
CA TRP A 163 -0.68 10.05 5.93
C TRP A 163 -0.66 8.60 6.38
N GLU A 164 -0.80 8.38 7.68
CA GLU A 164 -0.95 7.06 8.29
C GLU A 164 -2.05 6.23 7.60
N LYS A 165 -3.20 6.86 7.36
CA LYS A 165 -4.39 6.25 6.75
C LYS A 165 -5.10 7.32 5.93
N MET A 166 -5.80 6.88 4.89
CA MET A 166 -6.63 7.74 4.05
C MET A 166 -8.05 7.18 3.94
N THR A 167 -8.97 7.92 3.37
CA THR A 167 -10.33 7.44 3.05
C THR A 167 -10.38 6.90 1.62
N ALA A 168 -11.07 5.76 1.43
CA ALA A 168 -11.19 5.10 0.13
C ALA A 168 -11.89 5.95 -0.94
N ASP A 169 -12.85 6.78 -0.51
CA ASP A 169 -13.73 7.56 -1.40
C ASP A 169 -13.21 8.95 -1.76
N THR A 170 -12.53 9.62 -0.84
CA THR A 170 -12.14 11.04 -1.01
C THR A 170 -10.64 11.25 -1.01
N GLY A 171 -9.83 10.28 -0.58
CA GLY A 171 -8.37 10.45 -0.47
C GLY A 171 -7.99 11.50 0.58
N THR A 172 -8.90 11.81 1.51
CA THR A 172 -8.61 12.64 2.68
C THR A 172 -7.92 11.81 3.76
N PRO A 173 -7.31 12.42 4.79
CA PRO A 173 -6.81 11.64 5.92
C PRO A 173 -7.96 10.82 6.53
N GLY A 174 -7.66 9.57 6.88
CA GLY A 174 -8.62 8.70 7.56
C GLY A 174 -8.91 9.19 8.98
N SER A 175 -9.87 8.56 9.65
CA SER A 175 -10.29 8.96 11.00
C SER A 175 -10.65 7.74 11.86
N GLY A 176 -11.19 7.98 13.05
CA GLY A 176 -11.58 6.93 13.98
C GLY A 176 -10.41 6.33 14.76
N GLY A 177 -10.75 5.47 15.72
CA GLY A 177 -9.84 4.88 16.69
C GLY A 177 -9.60 5.79 17.91
N GLU A 178 -8.51 5.50 18.60
CA GLU A 178 -8.18 6.09 19.90
C GLU A 178 -7.45 7.43 19.80
N TYR A 179 -6.98 7.81 18.60
CA TYR A 179 -6.20 9.02 18.38
C TYR A 179 -6.40 9.61 16.97
N ASN A 180 -6.02 10.87 16.81
CA ASN A 180 -6.08 11.59 15.54
C ASN A 180 -5.10 11.02 14.52
N VAL A 181 -5.45 11.05 13.24
CA VAL A 181 -4.59 10.55 12.17
C VAL A 181 -3.24 11.26 12.11
N GLN A 182 -2.17 10.49 11.90
CA GLN A 182 -0.79 10.97 11.91
C GLN A 182 -0.23 11.26 10.51
N MET A 183 0.72 12.19 10.41
CA MET A 183 1.38 12.64 9.18
C MET A 183 2.87 12.24 9.12
N GLY A 184 3.47 12.26 7.94
CA GLY A 184 4.86 11.84 7.69
C GLY A 184 5.10 10.33 7.76
N PHE A 185 4.04 9.53 7.80
CA PHE A 185 4.05 8.20 8.38
C PHE A 185 4.91 7.16 7.64
N GLY A 186 5.72 6.42 8.40
CA GLY A 186 6.78 5.54 7.88
C GLY A 186 6.29 4.42 6.95
N TRP A 187 5.20 3.71 7.30
CA TRP A 187 4.68 2.65 6.42
C TRP A 187 4.17 3.19 5.08
N THR A 188 3.73 4.44 5.02
CA THR A 188 3.16 5.05 3.81
C THR A 188 4.30 5.38 2.88
N ASN A 189 5.35 5.99 3.44
CA ASN A 189 6.59 6.26 2.74
C ASN A 189 7.21 4.97 2.20
N GLY A 190 7.31 3.93 3.03
CA GLY A 190 7.88 2.64 2.64
C GLY A 190 7.11 1.97 1.51
N ALA A 191 5.78 1.85 1.64
CA ALA A 191 4.93 1.29 0.60
C ALA A 191 5.03 2.05 -0.72
N MET A 192 5.09 3.39 -0.66
CA MET A 192 5.25 4.23 -1.85
C MET A 192 6.60 4.06 -2.52
N LEU A 193 7.69 4.06 -1.76
CA LEU A 193 9.04 3.89 -2.29
C LEU A 193 9.19 2.53 -2.97
N ASP A 194 8.69 1.46 -2.34
CA ASP A 194 8.75 0.11 -2.91
C ASP A 194 7.96 0.01 -4.24
N LEU A 195 6.75 0.57 -4.29
CA LEU A 195 5.94 0.57 -5.51
C LEU A 195 6.53 1.46 -6.63
N LEU A 196 7.16 2.58 -6.27
CA LEU A 196 7.87 3.45 -7.22
C LEU A 196 9.11 2.74 -7.80
N VAL A 197 9.86 2.01 -6.97
CA VAL A 197 10.99 1.19 -7.45
C VAL A 197 10.49 0.05 -8.33
N THR A 198 9.36 -0.57 -7.97
CA THR A 198 8.83 -1.76 -8.67
C THR A 198 8.17 -1.44 -10.00
N TYR A 199 7.47 -0.30 -10.11
CA TYR A 199 6.64 0.05 -11.27
C TYR A 199 7.00 1.39 -11.93
N GLY A 200 8.04 2.08 -11.48
CA GLY A 200 8.37 3.45 -11.89
C GLY A 200 8.56 3.64 -13.41
N ASP A 201 8.98 2.60 -14.12
CA ASP A 201 9.15 2.58 -15.57
C ASP A 201 7.81 2.51 -16.35
N VAL A 202 6.76 2.01 -15.72
CA VAL A 202 5.45 1.78 -16.36
C VAL A 202 4.32 2.64 -15.82
N LEU A 203 4.50 3.27 -14.66
CA LEU A 203 3.52 4.18 -14.05
C LEU A 203 3.36 5.45 -14.89
N LYS A 204 2.14 5.99 -14.93
CA LYS A 204 1.77 7.19 -15.68
C LYS A 204 1.04 8.17 -14.77
N LEU A 205 1.31 9.47 -14.88
CA LEU A 205 0.58 10.50 -14.12
C LEU A 205 -0.79 10.87 -14.74
N LYS A 206 -1.35 10.05 -15.63
CA LYS A 206 -2.65 10.33 -16.28
C LYS A 206 -3.79 9.62 -15.54
N GLY A 207 -4.94 10.29 -15.40
CA GLY A 207 -6.14 9.72 -14.77
C GLY A 207 -6.10 9.73 -13.24
N VAL A 208 -5.27 10.57 -12.65
CA VAL A 208 -5.17 10.72 -11.20
C VAL A 208 -6.42 11.42 -10.67
N PRO A 209 -7.14 10.87 -9.67
CA PRO A 209 -8.28 11.56 -9.09
C PRO A 209 -7.85 12.93 -8.53
N GLU A 210 -8.66 13.97 -8.76
CA GLU A 210 -8.41 15.27 -8.14
C GLU A 210 -8.55 15.15 -6.61
N ILE A 211 -7.58 15.70 -5.89
CA ILE A 211 -7.63 15.80 -4.42
C ILE A 211 -7.78 17.26 -4.07
N ARG A 212 -8.89 17.60 -3.41
CA ARG A 212 -9.12 18.92 -2.83
C ARG A 212 -8.67 18.90 -1.38
N CYS A 213 -7.64 19.66 -1.07
CA CYS A 213 -7.13 19.82 0.29
C CYS A 213 -7.96 20.87 1.03
N GLY A 214 -8.49 20.55 2.21
CA GLY A 214 -9.12 21.54 3.07
C GLY A 214 -8.09 22.49 3.71
N LEU A 215 -8.53 23.59 4.33
CA LEU A 215 -7.62 24.53 5.01
C LEU A 215 -6.72 23.84 6.06
N LYS A 216 -7.27 22.84 6.77
CA LYS A 216 -6.56 22.01 7.76
C LYS A 216 -5.55 21.04 7.13
N ASP A 217 -5.72 20.72 5.85
CA ASP A 217 -4.77 19.94 5.04
C ASP A 217 -3.75 20.84 4.31
N LEU A 218 -3.75 22.14 4.60
CA LEU A 218 -2.84 23.14 4.00
C LEU A 218 -2.00 23.86 5.05
N VAL A 219 -2.35 23.75 6.33
CA VAL A 219 -1.66 24.39 7.46
C VAL A 219 -1.41 23.36 8.56
N GLN A 220 -0.17 23.22 8.99
CA GLN A 220 0.17 22.45 10.18
C GLN A 220 -0.22 23.31 11.40
N GLU A 221 -1.27 22.96 12.12
CA GLU A 221 -1.54 23.59 13.41
C GLU A 221 -0.43 23.16 14.39
N PRO A 222 0.26 24.09 15.06
CA PRO A 222 1.33 23.74 15.97
C PRO A 222 0.78 22.94 17.16
N GLU A 223 1.41 21.80 17.45
CA GLU A 223 1.22 21.02 18.67
C GLU A 223 1.66 21.88 19.86
N GLN A 224 0.69 22.45 20.59
CA GLN A 224 0.88 23.31 21.77
C GLN A 224 1.78 24.54 21.55
N TYR A 225 1.16 25.72 21.55
CA TYR A 225 1.89 26.98 21.74
C TYR A 225 2.50 27.04 23.15
N PRO A 226 3.83 27.15 23.33
CA PRO A 226 4.35 27.88 24.47
C PRO A 226 3.94 29.34 24.29
N ASN A 227 3.03 29.80 25.15
CA ASN A 227 2.56 31.17 25.39
C ASN A 227 2.97 32.27 24.38
N ASN A 228 1.94 32.89 23.79
CA ASN A 228 1.95 34.18 23.08
C ASN A 228 2.85 34.33 21.86
N VAL A 229 2.35 34.00 20.66
CA VAL A 229 2.73 34.76 19.45
C VAL A 229 1.59 34.78 18.42
N SER A 230 0.95 35.93 18.26
CA SER A 230 -0.05 36.25 17.22
C SER A 230 0.55 36.43 15.80
N GLU A 231 1.70 35.83 15.49
CA GLU A 231 2.47 36.15 14.26
C GLU A 231 2.82 34.99 13.32
N TYR A 232 2.54 33.72 13.61
CA TYR A 232 2.81 32.64 12.62
C TYR A 232 1.63 32.45 11.65
N ARG A 233 1.32 33.51 10.91
CA ARG A 233 0.42 33.49 9.74
C ARG A 233 1.16 32.88 8.54
N ALA A 234 0.69 31.73 8.07
CA ALA A 234 0.37 31.45 6.66
C ALA A 234 1.34 31.90 5.53
N GLN A 235 2.65 32.04 5.77
CA GLN A 235 3.55 32.67 4.79
C GLN A 235 4.39 31.72 3.92
N ARG A 236 4.32 30.39 4.08
CA ARG A 236 5.13 29.47 3.25
C ARG A 236 4.42 28.80 2.08
N PHE A 237 3.10 28.95 1.94
CA PHE A 237 2.32 28.19 0.95
C PHE A 237 1.49 29.05 -0.03
N MET A 238 1.60 30.38 0.00
CA MET A 238 0.82 31.27 -0.88
C MET A 238 1.64 32.23 -1.77
N GLU A 239 2.94 31.98 -2.00
CA GLU A 239 3.63 32.67 -3.10
C GLU A 239 3.59 31.83 -4.37
N PRO A 240 3.01 32.34 -5.49
CA PRO A 240 3.21 31.70 -6.78
C PRO A 240 4.70 31.76 -7.12
N ARG A 241 5.32 30.61 -7.40
CA ARG A 241 6.72 30.54 -7.85
C ARG A 241 6.89 31.44 -9.08
N LYS A 242 7.55 32.59 -8.90
CA LYS A 242 7.79 33.57 -9.97
C LYS A 242 8.84 33.14 -11.00
N ASN A 243 9.47 31.99 -10.86
CA ASN A 243 10.41 31.45 -11.85
C ASN A 243 10.11 29.96 -12.13
N PRO A 244 9.82 29.56 -13.37
CA PRO A 244 9.80 28.15 -13.73
C PRO A 244 11.22 27.57 -13.62
N ILE A 245 11.32 26.38 -13.04
CA ILE A 245 12.54 25.57 -13.06
C ILE A 245 12.84 25.26 -14.54
N PRO A 246 14.05 25.53 -15.06
CA PRO A 246 14.35 25.21 -16.45
C PRO A 246 14.32 23.68 -16.62
N LEU A 247 13.48 23.22 -17.56
CA LEU A 247 13.53 21.87 -18.10
C LEU A 247 14.93 21.67 -18.70
N CYS A 248 15.73 20.78 -18.13
CA CYS A 248 16.93 20.28 -18.78
C CYS A 248 16.51 19.53 -20.05
N ALA A 249 16.65 20.19 -21.20
CA ALA A 249 16.57 19.55 -22.50
C ALA A 249 17.90 18.83 -22.77
N LEU A 250 17.84 17.52 -22.96
CA LEU A 250 18.95 16.74 -23.53
C LEU A 250 19.12 17.18 -25.00
N ALA A 251 20.11 18.03 -25.26
CA ALA A 251 20.61 18.27 -26.60
C ALA A 251 21.64 17.18 -26.92
N VAL A 252 21.28 16.25 -27.80
CA VAL A 252 22.24 15.37 -28.48
C VAL A 252 22.84 16.18 -29.63
N SER A 253 24.14 16.45 -29.61
CA SER A 253 24.86 16.94 -30.79
C SER A 253 25.86 15.90 -31.26
N ASP A 254 25.72 15.49 -32.51
CA ASP A 254 26.70 14.73 -33.27
C ASP A 254 28.06 15.45 -33.34
N GLY A 255 29.15 14.67 -33.32
CA GLY A 255 30.43 15.10 -33.90
C GLY A 255 31.63 15.18 -32.97
N ASN A 256 32.36 14.07 -32.91
CA ASN A 256 33.83 13.95 -32.96
C ASN A 256 34.76 14.77 -32.02
N GLN A 257 35.60 14.01 -31.31
CA GLN A 257 36.90 14.33 -30.69
C GLN A 257 36.97 14.71 -29.18
N SER A 258 37.65 13.80 -28.46
CA SER A 258 38.56 13.98 -27.31
C SER A 258 38.04 14.58 -25.99
N HIS A 259 38.02 13.69 -24.98
CA HIS A 259 38.23 13.89 -23.54
C HIS A 259 38.04 15.29 -22.93
N HIS A 260 37.01 15.46 -22.11
CA HIS A 260 37.11 16.01 -20.75
C HIS A 260 35.84 15.68 -19.94
N PHE A 261 36.01 15.19 -18.71
CA PHE A 261 34.93 15.07 -17.74
C PHE A 261 34.41 16.48 -17.40
N ALA A 262 33.13 16.74 -17.69
CA ALA A 262 32.42 17.88 -17.11
C ALA A 262 31.34 17.33 -16.18
N ALA A 263 31.52 17.58 -14.88
CA ALA A 263 30.48 17.38 -13.88
C ALA A 263 29.33 18.35 -14.18
N ALA A 264 28.18 17.83 -14.58
CA ALA A 264 26.95 18.58 -14.55
C ALA A 264 26.43 18.55 -13.09
N VAL A 265 26.61 19.66 -12.39
CA VAL A 265 25.83 19.96 -11.18
C VAL A 265 24.54 20.63 -11.64
N CYS A 266 23.44 19.86 -11.57
CA CYS A 266 22.07 20.32 -11.37
C CYS A 266 21.22 19.11 -10.98
#